data_AF-A0A0G1KPV7-F1
#
_entry.id   AF-A0A0G1KPV7-F1
#
_cell.length_a   1.000
_cell.length_b   1.000
_cell.length_c   1.000
_cell.angle_alpha   90.00
_cell.angle_beta   90.00
_cell.angle_gamma   90.00
#
_symmetry.space_group_name_H-M   'P 1'
#
loop_
_entity.id
_entity.type
_entity.pdbx_description
1 polymer ?
#
loop_
_entity_poly.entity_id
_entity_poly.type
_entity_poly.pdbx_seq_one_letter_code
_entity_poly.pdbx_strand_id
1 'polypeptide(L)'
;MALMMKVPEKIISQQVGQITPSPHRLELKKINQATLIDNAFSSNEDGFTSLISDLSKLPGKKVLITPGIVELGLRTVEVHQRIGGLASKVFDKFILVGKSIRTLSLEQGIKKTVSFIPNSTNLWPLIEELSQDYDWILIENDLPDNF
;
A
#
# COMPACT_ATOMS: atom_id res chain seq x y z
N MET A 1 17.37 -19.90 8.17
CA MET A 1 17.93 -19.58 9.50
C MET A 1 17.48 -20.57 10.59
N ALA A 2 16.18 -20.70 10.91
CA ALA A 2 15.70 -21.58 11.99
C ALA A 2 16.13 -23.06 11.87
N LEU A 3 16.03 -23.64 10.66
CA LEU A 3 16.53 -25.00 10.39
C LEU A 3 18.05 -25.10 10.55
N MET A 4 18.81 -24.09 10.12
CA MET A 4 20.28 -24.03 10.30
C MET A 4 20.67 -23.94 11.77
N MET A 5 19.85 -23.28 12.59
CA MET A 5 19.97 -23.21 14.05
C MET A 5 19.44 -24.47 14.75
N LYS A 6 19.02 -25.49 13.98
CA LYS A 6 18.49 -26.77 14.48
C LYS A 6 17.25 -26.61 15.37
N VAL A 7 16.42 -25.58 15.13
CA VAL A 7 15.13 -25.46 15.79
C VAL A 7 14.22 -26.60 15.30
N PRO A 8 13.58 -27.37 16.20
CA PRO A 8 12.67 -28.44 15.81
C PRO A 8 11.54 -27.95 14.91
N GLU A 9 11.25 -28.68 13.83
CA GLU A 9 10.21 -28.30 12.85
C GLU A 9 8.83 -28.08 13.48
N LYS A 10 8.48 -28.87 14.50
CA LYS A 10 7.24 -28.69 15.27
C LYS A 10 7.16 -27.30 15.90
N ILE A 11 8.26 -26.79 16.44
CA ILE A 11 8.33 -25.44 17.03
C ILE A 11 8.21 -24.40 15.92
N ILE A 12 8.90 -24.58 14.80
CA ILE A 12 8.80 -23.66 13.64
C ILE A 12 7.35 -23.56 13.18
N SER A 13 6.69 -24.69 12.94
CA SER A 13 5.28 -24.74 12.51
C SER A 13 4.33 -24.07 13.51
N GLN A 14 4.50 -24.35 14.80
CA GLN A 14 3.69 -23.73 15.86
C GLN A 14 3.89 -22.20 15.94
N GLN A 15 5.12 -21.72 15.77
CA GLN A 15 5.44 -20.30 15.89
C GLN A 15 5.02 -19.52 14.64
N VAL A 16 5.20 -20.08 13.44
CA VAL A 16 4.79 -19.43 12.18
C VAL A 16 3.30 -19.08 12.18
N GLY A 17 2.45 -19.95 12.72
CA GLY A 17 1.00 -19.69 12.82
C GLY A 17 0.62 -18.59 13.83
N GLN A 18 1.55 -18.10 14.65
CA GLN A 18 1.33 -17.08 15.67
C GLN A 18 1.97 -15.73 15.33
N ILE A 19 2.71 -15.64 14.22
CA ILE A 19 3.38 -14.40 13.82
C ILE A 19 2.31 -13.37 13.48
N THR A 20 2.39 -12.23 14.15
CA THR A 20 1.63 -11.03 13.81
C THR A 20 2.50 -10.08 12.99
N PRO A 21 1.93 -9.35 12.02
CA PRO A 21 2.68 -8.33 11.31
C PRO A 21 3.19 -7.26 12.28
N SER A 22 4.38 -6.74 12.03
CA SER A 22 4.80 -5.50 12.70
C SER A 22 3.89 -4.35 12.26
N PRO A 23 3.72 -3.30 13.10
CA PRO A 23 2.93 -2.13 12.72
C PRO A 23 3.32 -1.61 11.32
N HIS A 24 2.30 -1.28 10.51
CA HIS A 24 2.46 -0.71 9.17
C HIS A 24 3.17 -1.61 8.14
N ARG A 25 3.20 -2.93 8.35
CA ARG A 25 3.72 -3.91 7.39
C ARG A 25 2.65 -4.93 7.02
N LEU A 26 1.82 -4.62 6.02
CA LEU A 26 0.66 -5.43 5.62
C LEU A 26 -0.31 -5.70 6.79
N GLU A 27 -0.49 -4.71 7.66
CA GLU A 27 -1.42 -4.81 8.76
C GLU A 27 -2.86 -4.64 8.25
N LEU A 28 -3.75 -5.57 8.59
CA LEU A 28 -5.13 -5.55 8.14
C LEU A 28 -6.05 -5.05 9.25
N LYS A 29 -6.81 -3.99 8.97
CA LYS A 29 -7.78 -3.40 9.91
C LYS A 29 -9.17 -3.37 9.25
N LYS A 30 -10.20 -3.83 9.97
CA LYS A 30 -11.59 -3.68 9.54
C LYS A 30 -12.13 -2.35 10.04
N ILE A 31 -12.62 -1.53 9.10
CA ILE A 31 -13.20 -0.21 9.38
C ILE A 31 -14.49 -0.13 8.58
N ASN A 32 -15.63 -0.02 9.27
CA ASN A 32 -16.95 -0.13 8.64
C ASN A 32 -17.03 -1.36 7.72
N GLN A 33 -17.32 -1.18 6.43
CA GLN A 33 -17.36 -2.29 5.47
C GLN A 33 -16.00 -2.56 4.79
N ALA A 34 -15.06 -1.63 4.91
CA ALA A 34 -13.76 -1.72 4.26
C ALA A 34 -12.76 -2.60 5.02
N THR A 35 -11.84 -3.17 4.26
CA THR A 35 -10.54 -3.62 4.77
C THR A 35 -9.50 -2.55 4.47
N LEU A 36 -8.91 -1.97 5.51
CA LEU A 36 -7.69 -1.19 5.42
C LEU A 36 -6.49 -2.14 5.39
N ILE A 37 -5.63 -1.95 4.39
CA ILE A 37 -4.33 -2.60 4.24
C ILE A 37 -3.28 -1.53 4.51
N ASP A 38 -2.68 -1.59 5.70
CA ASP A 38 -1.67 -0.64 6.16
C ASP A 38 -0.27 -1.20 5.90
N ASN A 39 0.33 -0.72 4.81
CA ASN A 39 1.70 -1.02 4.40
C ASN A 39 2.54 0.27 4.32
N ALA A 40 2.34 1.16 5.30
CA ALA A 40 2.88 2.51 5.29
C ALA A 40 4.38 2.60 5.64
N PHE A 41 5.04 1.55 6.13
CA PHE A 41 6.43 1.68 6.61
C PHE A 41 7.45 1.85 5.47
N SER A 42 7.55 0.87 4.57
CA SER A 42 8.54 0.84 3.49
C SER A 42 8.11 -0.11 2.39
N SER A 43 8.38 0.23 1.14
CA SER A 43 8.08 -0.59 -0.02
C SER A 43 9.14 -0.44 -1.10
N ASN A 44 9.12 -1.38 -2.04
CA ASN A 44 9.92 -1.39 -3.25
C ASN A 44 9.02 -1.73 -4.45
N GLU A 45 9.61 -1.75 -5.65
CA GLU A 45 8.84 -1.99 -6.87
C GLU A 45 8.10 -3.34 -6.87
N ASP A 46 8.77 -4.41 -6.39
CA ASP A 46 8.22 -5.76 -6.38
C ASP A 46 7.08 -5.90 -5.36
N GLY A 47 7.26 -5.37 -4.15
CA GLY A 47 6.26 -5.38 -3.09
C GLY A 47 4.98 -4.64 -3.50
N PHE A 48 5.13 -3.42 -4.02
CA PHE A 48 4.00 -2.64 -4.50
C PHE A 48 3.29 -3.37 -5.67
N THR A 49 4.05 -3.87 -6.65
CA THR A 49 3.46 -4.60 -7.79
C THR A 49 2.73 -5.87 -7.36
N SER A 50 3.25 -6.60 -6.37
CA SER A 50 2.60 -7.79 -5.81
C SER A 50 1.26 -7.45 -5.16
N LEU A 51 1.19 -6.37 -4.37
CA LEU A 51 -0.05 -5.94 -3.74
C LEU A 51 -1.11 -5.54 -4.76
N ILE A 52 -0.71 -4.84 -5.83
CA ILE A 52 -1.61 -4.51 -6.94
C ILE A 52 -2.16 -5.81 -7.57
N SER A 53 -1.30 -6.80 -7.80
CA SER A 53 -1.68 -8.10 -8.36
C SER A 53 -2.64 -8.86 -7.45
N ASP A 54 -2.41 -8.89 -6.14
CA ASP A 54 -3.28 -9.57 -5.20
C ASP A 54 -4.64 -8.88 -5.08
N LEU A 55 -4.66 -7.54 -5.03
CA LEU A 55 -5.89 -6.78 -5.03
C LEU A 55 -6.68 -6.93 -6.33
N SER A 56 -6.03 -7.15 -7.48
CA SER A 56 -6.72 -7.38 -8.75
C SER A 56 -7.64 -8.60 -8.75
N LYS A 57 -7.37 -9.57 -7.86
CA LYS A 57 -8.14 -10.83 -7.73
C LYS A 57 -9.36 -10.67 -6.80
N LEU A 58 -9.45 -9.55 -6.08
CA LEU A 58 -10.49 -9.33 -5.09
C LEU A 58 -11.64 -8.48 -5.68
N PRO A 59 -12.91 -8.82 -5.39
CA PRO A 59 -14.04 -8.00 -5.80
C PRO A 59 -14.13 -6.71 -4.96
N GLY A 60 -14.97 -5.77 -5.39
CA GLY A 60 -15.25 -4.53 -4.66
C GLY A 60 -14.42 -3.33 -5.11
N LYS A 61 -14.82 -2.15 -4.64
CA LYS A 61 -14.23 -0.85 -4.95
C LYS A 61 -12.96 -0.62 -4.13
N LYS A 62 -11.93 -0.06 -4.75
CA LYS A 62 -10.58 0.04 -4.16
C LYS A 62 -10.02 1.45 -4.24
N VAL A 63 -9.36 1.87 -3.15
CA VAL A 63 -8.63 3.13 -3.05
C VAL A 63 -7.15 2.88 -2.82
N LEU A 64 -6.29 3.60 -3.54
CA LEU A 64 -4.86 3.67 -3.29
C LEU A 64 -4.49 5.03 -2.68
N ILE A 65 -3.79 5.00 -1.55
CA ILE A 65 -3.21 6.17 -0.87
C ILE A 65 -1.69 5.97 -0.81
N THR A 66 -0.90 6.86 -1.43
CA THR A 66 0.56 6.69 -1.47
C THR A 66 1.33 7.99 -1.79
N PRO A 67 2.52 8.22 -1.22
CA PRO A 67 3.50 9.21 -1.67
C PRO A 67 4.46 8.66 -2.74
N GLY A 68 4.34 7.38 -3.10
CA GLY A 68 5.28 6.66 -3.97
C GLY A 68 6.54 6.18 -3.24
N ILE A 69 7.32 5.34 -3.91
CA ILE A 69 8.54 4.69 -3.38
C ILE A 69 9.70 5.68 -3.29
N VAL A 70 10.39 5.73 -2.15
CA VAL A 70 11.50 6.67 -1.89
C VAL A 70 12.78 6.25 -2.62
N GLU A 71 13.16 4.99 -2.54
CA GLU A 71 14.54 4.50 -2.77
C GLU A 71 14.85 4.13 -4.24
N LEU A 72 14.22 4.78 -5.22
CA LEU A 72 14.35 4.41 -6.64
C LEU A 72 15.43 5.16 -7.42
N GLY A 73 15.94 6.28 -6.90
CA GLY A 73 16.97 7.09 -7.56
C GLY A 73 16.59 7.45 -9.01
N LEU A 74 17.47 7.13 -9.96
CA LEU A 74 17.28 7.44 -11.40
C LEU A 74 16.06 6.73 -12.02
N ARG A 75 15.60 5.62 -11.43
CA ARG A 75 14.45 4.84 -11.92
C ARG A 75 13.09 5.40 -11.45
N THR A 76 13.10 6.48 -10.66
CA THR A 76 11.88 7.04 -10.05
C THR A 76 10.77 7.30 -11.07
N VAL A 77 11.08 7.92 -12.21
CA VAL A 77 10.05 8.26 -13.21
C VAL A 77 9.48 7.01 -13.89
N GLU A 78 10.37 6.17 -14.43
CA GLU A 78 10.01 4.95 -15.15
C GLU A 78 9.14 4.02 -14.30
N VAL A 79 9.58 3.75 -13.06
CA VAL A 79 8.91 2.79 -12.17
C VAL A 79 7.56 3.33 -11.72
N HIS A 80 7.45 4.61 -11.33
CA HIS A 80 6.16 5.16 -10.91
C HIS A 80 5.17 5.27 -12.06
N GLN A 81 5.61 5.58 -13.28
CA GLN A 81 4.72 5.55 -14.45
C GLN A 81 4.21 4.12 -14.72
N ARG A 82 5.09 3.11 -14.61
CA ARG A 82 4.72 1.69 -14.75
C ARG A 82 3.72 1.27 -13.67
N ILE A 83 4.01 1.56 -12.41
CA ILE A 83 3.14 1.27 -11.26
C ILE A 83 1.79 1.98 -11.43
N GLY A 84 1.79 3.26 -11.81
CA GLY A 84 0.56 4.00 -12.06
C GLY A 84 -0.30 3.35 -13.15
N GLY A 85 0.32 2.88 -14.23
CA GLY A 85 -0.38 2.15 -15.30
C GLY A 85 -0.96 0.82 -14.84
N LEU A 86 -0.27 0.08 -13.97
CA LEU A 86 -0.79 -1.16 -13.36
C LEU A 86 -1.94 -0.87 -12.39
N ALA A 87 -1.75 0.08 -11.48
CA ALA A 87 -2.74 0.46 -10.47
C ALA A 87 -4.02 1.02 -11.11
N SER A 88 -3.92 1.74 -12.24
CA SER A 88 -5.07 2.26 -12.99
C SER A 88 -6.10 1.19 -13.39
N LYS A 89 -5.67 -0.07 -13.53
CA LYS A 89 -6.53 -1.20 -13.92
C LYS A 89 -7.24 -1.85 -12.73
N VAL A 90 -6.81 -1.55 -11.51
CA VAL A 90 -7.22 -2.24 -10.28
C VAL A 90 -7.97 -1.32 -9.32
N PHE A 91 -7.53 -0.07 -9.20
CA PHE A 91 -8.09 0.90 -8.26
C PHE A 91 -9.06 1.88 -8.93
N ASP A 92 -10.07 2.26 -8.16
CA ASP A 92 -11.13 3.17 -8.58
C ASP A 92 -10.81 4.62 -8.19
N LYS A 93 -10.10 4.82 -7.07
CA LYS A 93 -9.71 6.13 -6.55
C LYS A 93 -8.23 6.17 -6.17
N PHE A 94 -7.60 7.30 -6.44
CA PHE A 94 -6.18 7.55 -6.21
C PHE A 94 -6.00 8.81 -5.38
N ILE A 95 -5.31 8.68 -4.25
CA ILE A 95 -4.97 9.78 -3.36
C ILE A 95 -3.45 9.81 -3.22
N LEU A 96 -2.82 10.79 -3.85
CA LEU A 96 -1.39 10.95 -3.88
C LEU A 96 -0.95 11.91 -2.78
N VAL A 97 -0.03 11.46 -1.93
CA VAL A 97 0.41 12.22 -0.75
C VAL A 97 1.67 13.01 -1.09
N GLY A 98 1.54 14.33 -1.02
CA GLY A 98 2.58 15.28 -1.40
C GLY A 98 2.71 15.46 -2.91
N LYS A 99 3.25 16.61 -3.30
CA LYS A 99 3.67 16.87 -4.68
C LYS A 99 5.17 16.65 -4.78
N SER A 100 5.57 15.59 -5.45
CA SER A 100 6.97 15.25 -5.73
C SER A 100 7.08 14.59 -7.09
N ILE A 101 8.31 14.37 -7.57
CA ILE A 101 8.53 13.61 -8.81
C ILE A 101 7.89 12.22 -8.76
N ARG A 102 7.80 11.59 -7.58
CA ARG A 102 7.16 10.28 -7.37
C ARG A 102 5.67 10.34 -7.71
N THR A 103 4.96 11.25 -7.07
CA THR A 103 3.50 11.37 -7.22
C THR A 103 3.11 11.93 -8.58
N LEU A 104 3.88 12.86 -9.14
CA LEU A 104 3.67 13.33 -10.51
C LEU A 104 3.89 12.22 -11.55
N SER A 105 4.88 11.35 -11.34
CA SER A 105 5.13 10.21 -12.24
C SER A 105 4.04 9.14 -12.10
N LEU A 106 3.52 8.90 -10.88
CA LEU A 106 2.35 8.05 -10.65
C LEU A 106 1.13 8.57 -11.41
N GLU A 107 0.82 9.86 -11.25
CA GLU A 107 -0.30 10.51 -11.95
C GLU A 107 -0.21 10.32 -13.48
N GLN A 108 0.97 10.53 -14.05
CA GLN A 108 1.22 10.31 -15.49
C GLN A 108 0.97 8.85 -15.91
N GLY A 109 1.30 7.88 -15.06
CA GLY A 109 1.02 6.47 -15.29
C GLY A 109 -0.47 6.13 -15.15
N ILE A 110 -1.13 6.71 -14.15
CA ILE A 110 -2.53 6.44 -13.80
C ILE A 110 -3.48 6.90 -14.91
N LYS A 111 -3.22 8.08 -15.52
CA LYS A 111 -4.03 8.65 -16.62
C LYS A 111 -5.54 8.73 -16.31
N LYS A 112 -5.88 8.90 -15.03
CA LYS A 112 -7.22 9.11 -14.49
C LYS A 112 -7.16 10.25 -13.49
N THR A 113 -8.32 10.71 -13.02
CA THR A 113 -8.39 11.70 -11.94
C THR A 113 -7.70 11.18 -10.68
N VAL A 114 -6.79 11.99 -10.14
CA VAL A 114 -6.14 11.76 -8.85
C VAL A 114 -6.43 12.94 -7.92
N SER A 115 -6.41 12.71 -6.62
CA SER A 115 -6.44 13.77 -5.61
C SER A 115 -5.07 13.90 -4.96
N PHE A 116 -4.62 15.12 -4.69
CA PHE A 116 -3.40 15.37 -3.94
C PHE A 116 -3.72 15.86 -2.53
N ILE A 117 -3.04 15.31 -1.52
CA ILE A 117 -3.11 15.78 -0.14
C ILE A 117 -1.71 16.14 0.40
N PRO A 118 -1.58 17.07 1.34
CA PRO A 118 -0.29 17.35 1.99
C PRO A 118 0.30 16.15 2.74
N ASN A 119 1.63 16.12 2.90
CA ASN A 119 2.31 15.09 3.70
C ASN A 119 1.93 15.13 5.18
N SER A 120 1.53 16.30 5.71
CA SER A 120 1.15 16.47 7.12
C SER A 120 -0.30 16.11 7.42
N THR A 121 -1.02 15.55 6.45
CA THR A 121 -2.45 15.22 6.62
C THR A 121 -2.60 13.97 7.47
N ASN A 122 -3.37 14.09 8.56
CA ASN A 122 -3.89 12.93 9.29
C ASN A 122 -4.87 12.17 8.38
N LEU A 123 -4.56 10.89 8.11
CA LEU A 123 -5.33 10.07 7.18
C LEU A 123 -6.59 9.46 7.81
N TRP A 124 -6.70 9.41 9.14
CA TRP A 124 -7.83 8.73 9.80
C TRP A 124 -9.22 9.24 9.38
N PRO A 125 -9.51 10.54 9.39
CA PRO A 125 -10.84 11.03 8.99
C PRO A 125 -11.16 10.66 7.54
N LEU A 126 -10.15 10.70 6.66
CA LEU A 126 -10.29 10.32 5.26
C LEU A 126 -10.54 8.81 5.12
N ILE A 127 -9.85 7.98 5.89
CA ILE A 127 -10.04 6.53 5.88
C ILE A 127 -11.45 6.17 6.38
N GLU A 128 -11.92 6.83 7.44
CA GLU A 128 -13.29 6.66 7.95
C GLU A 128 -14.33 7.03 6.89
N GLU A 129 -14.17 8.15 6.20
CA GLU A 129 -15.03 8.54 5.08
C GLU A 129 -15.02 7.49 3.96
N LEU A 130 -13.84 7.13 3.46
CA LEU A 130 -13.70 6.16 2.37
C LEU A 130 -14.25 4.79 2.74
N SER A 131 -14.16 4.40 4.01
CA SER A 131 -14.62 3.08 4.48
C SER A 131 -16.13 2.86 4.39
N GLN A 132 -16.90 3.91 4.10
CA GLN A 132 -18.35 3.83 3.87
C GLN A 132 -18.72 3.47 2.42
N ASP A 133 -17.82 3.75 1.48
CA ASP A 133 -18.10 3.61 0.04
C ASP A 133 -17.18 2.61 -0.67
N TYR A 134 -16.07 2.23 -0.05
CA TYR A 134 -15.06 1.35 -0.61
C TYR A 134 -14.89 0.07 0.20
N ASP A 135 -14.48 -1.00 -0.47
CA ASP A 135 -14.26 -2.30 0.14
C ASP A 135 -12.79 -2.49 0.55
N TRP A 136 -11.87 -1.84 -0.15
CA TRP A 136 -10.43 -1.94 0.07
C TRP A 136 -9.77 -0.57 0.07
N ILE A 137 -9.00 -0.28 1.12
CA ILE A 137 -8.18 0.92 1.24
C ILE A 137 -6.74 0.47 1.41
N LEU A 138 -5.87 0.79 0.47
CA LEU A 138 -4.44 0.49 0.56
C LEU A 138 -3.67 1.78 0.90
N ILE A 139 -2.98 1.78 2.04
CA ILE A 139 -1.93 2.77 2.34
C ILE A 139 -0.61 2.10 2.00
N GLU A 140 0.09 2.66 1.02
CA GLU A 140 1.32 2.09 0.51
C GLU A 140 2.48 3.07 0.64
N ASN A 141 3.50 2.65 1.39
CA ASN A 141 4.81 3.27 1.53
C ASN A 141 4.86 4.62 2.26
N ASP A 142 5.89 4.83 3.07
CA ASP A 142 6.40 6.12 3.58
C ASP A 142 5.31 7.05 4.20
N LEU A 143 4.38 6.48 4.96
CA LEU A 143 3.32 7.18 5.71
C LEU A 143 3.12 6.69 7.17
N PRO A 144 4.13 6.15 7.89
CA PRO A 144 3.88 5.49 9.18
C PRO A 144 3.41 6.44 10.28
N ASP A 145 3.75 7.73 10.20
CA ASP A 145 3.43 8.73 11.23
C ASP A 145 2.14 9.53 10.94
N ASN A 146 1.46 9.25 9.82
CA ASN A 146 0.29 9.99 9.37
C ASN A 146 -1.05 9.37 9.80
N PHE A 147 -0.97 8.37 10.69
CA PHE A 147 -2.05 7.53 11.16
C PHE A 147 -1.81 7.11 12.61
#